data_AF-A0A256W6G5-F1
#
_entry.id   AF-A0A256W6G5-F1
#
_cell.length_a   1.000
_cell.length_b   1.000
_cell.length_c   1.000
_cell.angle_alpha   90.00
_cell.angle_beta   90.00
_cell.angle_gamma   90.00
#
_symmetry.space_group_name_H-M   'P 1'
#
loop_
_entity.id
_entity.type
_entity.pdbx_description
1 polymer ?
#
loop_
_entity_poly.entity_id
_entity_poly.type
_entity_poly.pdbx_seq_one_letter_code
_entity_poly.pdbx_strand_id
1 'polypeptide(L)'
;MRVLLLVIGLFVSVFTYAQELNCQVQLNDQQVDGSDKDRFQTLQSAIFEFMNNRQWTNRKFKTEERIECTVSITFLKDGTSRDDYKATIQVQSRRPVYNSSYDSPMLNILDKQLNFKWVEHDPLNFDINSFTSNLTSTLAFYAYIIIGTDFDSFSTLGGTEY
;
A
#
# COMPACT_ATOMS: atom_id res chain seq x y z
N MET A 1 -5.97 15.58 -44.07
CA MET A 1 -6.32 14.45 -43.18
C MET A 1 -5.11 13.76 -42.53
N ARG A 2 -4.01 13.47 -43.25
CA ARG A 2 -2.81 12.82 -42.66
C ARG A 2 -2.11 13.63 -41.56
N VAL A 3 -2.03 14.95 -41.70
CA VAL A 3 -1.43 15.85 -40.69
C VAL A 3 -2.30 15.95 -39.43
N LEU A 4 -3.63 15.83 -39.56
CA LEU A 4 -4.56 15.89 -38.43
C LEU A 4 -4.43 14.65 -37.53
N LEU A 5 -4.20 13.47 -38.12
CA LEU A 5 -3.93 12.22 -37.38
C LEU A 5 -2.59 12.27 -36.63
N LEU A 6 -1.58 12.92 -37.20
CA LEU A 6 -0.27 13.14 -36.55
C LEU A 6 -0.35 14.10 -35.36
N VAL A 7 -1.19 15.13 -35.44
CA VAL A 7 -1.41 16.08 -34.34
C VAL A 7 -2.24 15.46 -33.20
N ILE A 8 -3.22 14.60 -33.52
CA ILE A 8 -4.01 13.87 -32.51
C ILE A 8 -3.15 12.80 -31.80
N GLY A 9 -2.22 12.15 -32.50
CA GLY A 9 -1.29 11.19 -31.89
C GLY A 9 -0.28 11.82 -30.92
N LEU A 10 0.01 13.13 -31.05
CA LEU A 10 0.96 13.83 -30.18
C LEU A 10 0.38 14.23 -28.81
N PHE A 11 -0.94 14.22 -28.66
CA PHE A 11 -1.62 14.66 -27.43
C PHE A 11 -1.98 13.53 -26.45
N VAL A 12 -1.72 12.25 -26.80
CA VAL A 12 -2.06 11.09 -25.95
C VAL A 12 -0.92 10.71 -24.97
N SER A 13 0.20 11.43 -24.98
CA SER A 13 1.42 11.06 -24.24
C SER A 13 1.57 11.68 -22.85
N VAL A 14 0.54 12.35 -22.31
CA VAL A 14 0.69 13.07 -21.04
C VAL A 14 -0.28 12.53 -20.02
N PHE A 15 0.24 12.32 -18.80
CA PHE A 15 -0.41 11.79 -17.59
C PHE A 15 -0.29 10.27 -17.39
N THR A 16 0.94 9.78 -17.32
CA THR A 16 1.21 8.64 -16.42
C THR A 16 1.25 9.18 -14.99
N TYR A 17 0.25 8.79 -14.19
CA TYR A 17 0.31 8.95 -12.74
C TYR A 17 1.26 7.88 -12.22
N ALA A 18 2.45 8.30 -11.81
CA ALA A 18 3.36 7.36 -11.19
C ALA A 18 2.97 7.19 -9.73
N GLN A 19 2.78 5.94 -9.33
CA GLN A 19 2.46 5.58 -7.96
C GLN A 19 3.73 5.66 -7.10
N GLU A 20 3.58 6.11 -5.86
CA GLU A 20 4.69 6.41 -4.96
C GLU A 20 5.29 5.16 -4.31
N LEU A 21 4.44 4.16 -4.06
CA LEU A 21 4.79 2.97 -3.31
C LEU A 21 5.05 1.78 -4.23
N ASN A 22 5.96 0.91 -3.80
CA ASN A 22 6.16 -0.44 -4.30
C ASN A 22 6.10 -1.41 -3.11
N CYS A 23 4.88 -1.60 -2.59
CA CYS A 23 4.60 -2.44 -1.44
C CYS A 23 4.32 -3.89 -1.85
N GLN A 24 5.09 -4.82 -1.30
CA GLN A 24 4.75 -6.24 -1.30
C GLN A 24 3.74 -6.52 -0.18
N VAL A 25 2.70 -7.28 -0.48
CA VAL A 25 1.67 -7.67 0.51
C VAL A 25 1.74 -9.17 0.72
N GLN A 26 1.81 -9.58 1.99
CA GLN A 26 1.88 -10.98 2.39
C GLN A 26 0.81 -11.26 3.44
N LEU A 27 -0.10 -12.18 3.15
CA LEU A 27 -1.08 -12.66 4.11
C LEU A 27 -0.66 -14.01 4.66
N ASN A 28 -0.69 -14.16 5.99
CA ASN A 28 -0.45 -15.42 6.68
C ASN A 28 -1.75 -15.90 7.35
N ASP A 29 -2.38 -16.88 6.71
CA ASP A 29 -3.63 -17.53 7.10
C ASP A 29 -3.41 -18.91 7.76
N GLN A 30 -2.17 -19.32 8.06
CA GLN A 30 -1.84 -20.67 8.57
C GLN A 30 -2.58 -21.06 9.86
N GLN A 31 -3.00 -20.07 10.65
CA GLN A 31 -3.71 -20.27 11.92
C GLN A 31 -5.24 -20.34 11.76
N VAL A 32 -5.76 -20.06 10.57
CA VAL A 32 -7.19 -20.08 10.24
C VAL A 32 -7.50 -21.43 9.57
N ASP A 33 -8.64 -22.03 9.91
CA ASP A 33 -9.03 -23.32 9.33
C ASP A 33 -9.25 -23.21 7.81
N GLY A 34 -8.72 -24.19 7.07
CA GLY A 34 -8.36 -24.09 5.65
C GLY A 34 -9.49 -24.07 4.61
N SER A 35 -10.69 -23.59 4.95
CA SER A 35 -11.82 -23.51 4.01
C SER A 35 -11.83 -22.27 3.11
N ASP A 36 -11.07 -21.20 3.44
CA ASP A 36 -11.24 -19.88 2.81
C ASP A 36 -9.97 -19.33 2.12
N LYS A 37 -9.07 -20.18 1.60
CA LYS A 37 -7.79 -19.74 1.00
C LYS A 37 -7.96 -18.78 -0.18
N ASP A 38 -8.93 -19.03 -1.06
CA ASP A 38 -9.19 -18.19 -2.24
C ASP A 38 -9.62 -16.77 -1.83
N ARG A 39 -10.34 -16.67 -0.71
CA ARG A 39 -10.78 -15.40 -0.14
C ARG A 39 -9.60 -14.58 0.38
N PHE A 40 -8.63 -15.21 1.04
CA PHE A 40 -7.40 -14.52 1.46
C PHE A 40 -6.55 -14.10 0.26
N GLN A 41 -6.48 -14.90 -0.81
CA GLN A 41 -5.78 -14.47 -2.04
C GLN A 41 -6.44 -13.22 -2.66
N THR A 42 -7.77 -13.18 -2.69
CA THR A 42 -8.52 -12.02 -3.17
C THR A 42 -8.27 -10.79 -2.29
N LEU A 43 -8.27 -10.95 -0.96
CA LEU A 43 -7.92 -9.88 -0.04
C LEU A 43 -6.48 -9.39 -0.23
N GLN A 44 -5.52 -10.30 -0.44
CA GLN A 44 -4.13 -9.95 -0.69
C GLN A 44 -3.99 -9.09 -1.94
N SER A 45 -4.63 -9.49 -3.04
CA SER A 45 -4.67 -8.71 -4.28
C SER A 45 -5.34 -7.35 -4.08
N ALA A 46 -6.46 -7.29 -3.36
CA ALA A 46 -7.16 -6.04 -3.08
C ALA A 46 -6.28 -5.06 -2.27
N ILE A 47 -5.59 -5.54 -1.24
CA ILE A 47 -4.65 -4.72 -0.46
C ILE A 47 -3.46 -4.29 -1.31
N PHE A 48 -2.92 -5.19 -2.14
CA PHE A 48 -1.82 -4.87 -3.05
C PHE A 48 -2.20 -3.75 -4.02
N GLU A 49 -3.37 -3.85 -4.65
CA GLU A 49 -3.89 -2.81 -5.54
C GLU A 49 -4.16 -1.51 -4.79
N PHE A 50 -4.76 -1.58 -3.59
CA PHE A 50 -5.02 -0.42 -2.77
C PHE A 50 -3.75 0.36 -2.41
N MET A 51 -2.66 -0.35 -2.05
CA MET A 51 -1.40 0.27 -1.68
C MET A 51 -0.63 0.82 -2.89
N ASN A 52 -0.61 0.08 -4.00
CA ASN A 52 0.29 0.36 -5.13
C ASN A 52 -0.36 1.10 -6.30
N ASN A 53 -1.69 1.08 -6.45
CA ASN A 53 -2.37 1.71 -7.59
C ASN A 53 -3.06 3.03 -7.21
N ARG A 54 -3.19 3.32 -5.92
CA ARG A 54 -3.72 4.59 -5.43
C ARG A 54 -2.63 5.66 -5.47
N GLN A 55 -3.01 6.86 -5.87
CA GLN A 55 -2.18 8.05 -5.73
C GLN A 55 -2.33 8.58 -4.30
N TRP A 56 -1.24 8.57 -3.53
CA TRP A 56 -1.24 9.02 -2.13
C TRP A 56 -0.94 10.52 -2.00
N THR A 57 -0.16 11.06 -2.92
CA THR A 57 0.31 12.44 -2.95
C THR A 57 0.19 13.05 -4.34
N ASN A 58 0.39 14.37 -4.47
CA ASN A 58 0.42 15.03 -5.77
C ASN A 58 1.80 14.97 -6.47
N ARG A 59 2.79 14.29 -5.88
CA ARG A 59 4.16 14.22 -6.41
C ARG A 59 4.28 13.14 -7.48
N LYS A 60 5.19 13.35 -8.42
CA LYS A 60 5.51 12.39 -9.48
C LYS A 60 6.79 11.66 -9.10
N PHE A 61 6.70 10.34 -9.00
CA PHE A 61 7.85 9.46 -8.75
C PHE A 61 8.30 8.83 -10.05
N LYS A 62 9.61 8.62 -10.24
CA LYS A 62 10.05 7.65 -11.26
C LYS A 62 9.89 6.23 -10.73
N THR A 63 9.87 5.24 -11.61
CA THR A 63 9.74 3.83 -11.21
C THR A 63 10.86 3.40 -10.26
N GLU A 64 12.07 3.89 -10.50
CA GLU A 64 13.26 3.67 -9.65
C GLU A 64 13.25 4.45 -8.33
N GLU A 65 12.38 5.43 -8.18
CA GLU A 65 12.25 6.25 -6.96
C GLU A 65 11.13 5.75 -6.04
N ARG A 66 10.37 4.73 -6.47
CA ARG A 66 9.28 4.17 -5.67
C ARG A 66 9.80 3.61 -4.35
N ILE A 67 9.07 3.90 -3.29
CA ILE A 67 9.46 3.48 -1.94
C ILE A 67 9.17 1.99 -1.80
N GLU A 68 10.20 1.20 -1.53
CA GLU A 68 10.04 -0.23 -1.27
C GLU A 68 9.47 -0.47 0.13
N CYS A 69 8.37 -1.22 0.18
CA CYS A 69 7.69 -1.56 1.42
C CYS A 69 7.20 -3.01 1.43
N THR A 70 6.97 -3.52 2.63
CA THR A 70 6.35 -4.82 2.87
C THR A 70 5.27 -4.66 3.92
N VAL A 71 4.05 -5.08 3.59
CA VAL A 71 2.92 -5.19 4.51
C VAL A 71 2.61 -6.66 4.71
N SER A 72 2.84 -7.14 5.93
CA SER A 72 2.55 -8.53 6.31
C SER A 72 1.41 -8.55 7.31
N ILE A 73 0.34 -9.28 7.01
CA ILE A 73 -0.80 -9.44 7.93
C ILE A 73 -0.91 -10.90 8.34
N THR A 74 -0.94 -11.16 9.64
CA THR A 74 -1.08 -12.52 10.20
C THR A 74 -2.41 -12.65 10.90
N PHE A 75 -3.26 -13.55 10.43
CA PHE A 75 -4.59 -13.79 10.99
C PHE A 75 -4.50 -14.59 12.29
N LEU A 76 -5.33 -14.21 13.27
CA LEU A 76 -5.41 -14.88 14.56
C LEU A 76 -6.49 -15.96 14.53
N LYS A 77 -6.18 -17.13 15.14
CA LYS A 77 -7.07 -18.30 15.20
C LYS A 77 -8.48 -17.99 15.72
N ASP A 78 -8.59 -17.29 16.84
CA ASP A 78 -9.87 -16.99 17.51
C ASP A 78 -10.55 -15.71 16.97
N GLY A 79 -10.07 -15.22 15.82
CA GLY A 79 -10.37 -13.90 15.30
C GLY A 79 -11.15 -13.86 14.00
N THR A 80 -11.43 -15.01 13.38
CA THR A 80 -12.04 -15.08 12.06
C THR A 80 -13.50 -15.56 12.18
N SER A 81 -14.43 -14.64 11.97
CA SER A 81 -15.84 -14.93 11.71
C SER A 81 -16.16 -14.51 10.28
N ARG A 82 -17.34 -14.90 9.76
CA ARG A 82 -17.68 -14.89 8.33
C ARG A 82 -17.34 -13.60 7.57
N ASP A 83 -17.21 -12.43 8.20
CA ASP A 83 -16.64 -11.21 7.60
C ASP A 83 -15.83 -10.35 8.58
N ASP A 84 -15.57 -10.87 9.79
CA ASP A 84 -14.88 -10.17 10.88
C ASP A 84 -13.54 -10.84 11.10
N TYR A 85 -12.47 -10.05 11.06
CA TYR A 85 -11.10 -10.53 11.17
C TYR A 85 -10.38 -9.85 12.32
N LYS A 86 -9.59 -10.64 13.06
CA LYS A 86 -8.55 -10.16 13.96
C LYS A 86 -7.21 -10.65 13.46
N ALA A 87 -6.28 -9.72 13.33
CA ALA A 87 -4.96 -9.98 12.78
C ALA A 87 -3.92 -9.10 13.49
N THR A 88 -2.66 -9.42 13.24
CA THR A 88 -1.53 -8.52 13.46
C THR A 88 -1.05 -8.01 12.12
N ILE A 89 -0.58 -6.76 12.07
CA ILE A 89 0.01 -6.16 10.88
C ILE A 89 1.44 -5.74 11.19
N GLN A 90 2.35 -6.09 10.29
CA GLN A 90 3.72 -5.63 10.30
C GLN A 90 3.98 -4.83 9.02
N VAL A 91 4.48 -3.62 9.20
CA VAL A 91 4.79 -2.70 8.11
C VAL A 91 6.27 -2.40 8.14
N GLN A 92 6.93 -2.64 7.03
CA GLN A 92 8.35 -2.37 6.84
C GLN A 92 8.55 -1.51 5.60
N SER A 93 9.51 -0.60 5.64
CA SER A 93 10.00 0.12 4.46
C SER A 93 11.51 0.22 4.51
N ARG A 94 12.13 0.28 3.34
CA ARG A 94 13.58 0.33 3.19
C ARG A 94 13.97 1.20 2.01
N ARG A 95 15.20 1.69 2.06
CA ARG A 95 15.81 2.48 1.00
C ARG A 95 17.20 1.93 0.65
N PRO A 96 17.51 1.71 -0.63
CA PRO A 96 18.87 1.38 -1.05
C PRO A 96 19.82 2.55 -0.75
N VAL A 97 20.95 2.24 -0.12
CA VAL A 97 21.98 3.24 0.16
C VAL A 97 22.69 3.62 -1.15
N TYR A 98 22.91 4.92 -1.36
CA TYR A 98 23.54 5.41 -2.58
C TYR A 98 24.89 4.72 -2.84
N ASN A 99 25.06 4.20 -4.05
CA ASN A 99 26.26 3.51 -4.52
C ASN A 99 26.64 2.26 -3.68
N SER A 100 25.65 1.59 -3.12
CA SER A 100 25.81 0.35 -2.35
C SER A 100 24.75 -0.67 -2.74
N SER A 101 25.03 -1.94 -2.48
CA SER A 101 24.05 -3.04 -2.56
C SER A 101 23.30 -3.26 -1.24
N TYR A 102 23.46 -2.36 -0.28
CA TYR A 102 22.86 -2.45 1.05
C TYR A 102 21.59 -1.60 1.15
N ASP A 103 20.55 -2.17 1.73
CA ASP A 103 19.31 -1.45 2.05
C ASP A 103 19.32 -0.99 3.51
N SER A 104 18.95 0.26 3.75
CA SER A 104 18.73 0.78 5.08
C SER A 104 17.24 0.67 5.45
N PRO A 105 16.89 0.07 6.61
CA PRO A 105 15.50 0.04 7.07
C PRO A 105 15.06 1.45 7.47
N MET A 106 13.98 1.93 6.87
CA MET A 106 13.39 3.24 7.18
C MET A 106 12.29 3.11 8.24
N LEU A 107 11.45 2.07 8.12
CA LEU A 107 10.35 1.80 9.04
C LEU A 107 10.28 0.30 9.33
N ASN A 108 9.98 -0.05 10.58
CA ASN A 108 9.60 -1.41 10.97
C ASN A 108 8.68 -1.34 12.18
N ILE A 109 7.37 -1.44 11.94
CA ILE A 109 6.34 -1.34 12.96
C ILE A 109 5.56 -2.65 13.01
N LEU A 110 5.33 -3.16 14.22
CA LEU A 110 4.42 -4.26 14.49
C LEU A 110 3.22 -3.74 15.29
N ASP A 111 2.05 -3.77 14.67
CA ASP A 111 0.78 -3.56 15.35
C ASP A 111 0.09 -4.90 15.59
N LYS A 112 -0.22 -5.17 16.85
CA LYS A 112 -0.78 -6.44 17.31
C LYS A 112 -2.31 -6.47 17.26
N GLN A 113 -2.96 -5.35 16.95
CA GLN A 113 -4.41 -5.19 17.10
C GLN A 113 -5.06 -4.64 15.83
N LEU A 114 -5.01 -5.41 14.74
CA LEU A 114 -5.77 -5.10 13.53
C LEU A 114 -7.09 -5.87 13.53
N ASN A 115 -8.19 -5.18 13.85
CA ASN A 115 -9.54 -5.75 13.76
C ASN A 115 -10.32 -5.06 12.64
N PHE A 116 -10.81 -5.81 11.67
CA PHE A 116 -11.51 -5.23 10.52
C PHE A 116 -12.60 -6.13 9.98
N LYS A 117 -13.50 -5.52 9.22
CA LYS A 117 -14.50 -6.21 8.44
C LYS A 117 -14.16 -6.15 6.97
N TRP A 118 -14.31 -7.27 6.26
CA TRP A 118 -14.15 -7.31 4.82
C TRP A 118 -15.00 -8.42 4.20
N VAL A 119 -15.75 -8.04 3.17
CA VAL A 119 -16.57 -8.93 2.38
C VAL A 119 -15.85 -9.19 1.06
N GLU A 120 -15.89 -10.43 0.59
CA GLU A 120 -15.25 -10.79 -0.66
C GLU A 120 -15.77 -9.95 -1.84
N HIS A 121 -14.85 -9.50 -2.69
CA HIS A 121 -15.10 -8.59 -3.82
C HIS A 121 -15.57 -7.17 -3.45
N ASP A 122 -15.67 -6.82 -2.17
CA ASP A 122 -15.94 -5.44 -1.77
C ASP A 122 -14.70 -4.58 -2.03
N PRO A 123 -14.81 -3.50 -2.84
CA PRO A 123 -13.68 -2.63 -3.11
C PRO A 123 -13.20 -1.92 -1.84
N LEU A 124 -11.87 -1.81 -1.70
CA LEU A 124 -11.23 -1.07 -0.62
C LEU A 124 -11.36 0.44 -0.85
N ASN A 125 -12.48 1.01 -0.41
CA ASN A 125 -12.76 2.43 -0.48
C ASN A 125 -12.12 3.18 0.71
N PHE A 126 -11.46 4.30 0.39
CA PHE A 126 -10.86 5.20 1.38
C PHE A 126 -11.18 6.65 0.98
N ASP A 127 -11.72 7.38 1.94
CA ASP A 127 -11.95 8.82 1.90
C ASP A 127 -11.18 9.44 3.06
N ILE A 128 -10.39 10.48 2.77
CA ILE A 128 -9.59 11.19 3.77
C ILE A 128 -10.45 11.96 4.77
N ASN A 129 -11.66 12.36 4.36
CA ASN A 129 -12.57 13.15 5.19
C ASN A 129 -13.56 12.28 5.98
N SER A 130 -13.63 10.99 5.67
CA SER A 130 -14.64 10.10 6.26
C SER A 130 -14.06 8.72 6.56
N PHE A 131 -14.19 8.32 7.82
CA PHE A 131 -13.90 6.95 8.22
C PHE A 131 -14.89 5.98 7.54
N THR A 132 -14.35 5.05 6.75
CA THR A 132 -15.15 4.06 6.01
C THR A 132 -14.92 2.65 6.53
N SER A 133 -13.67 2.21 6.62
CA SER A 133 -13.28 0.91 7.14
C SER A 133 -11.99 1.01 7.93
N ASN A 134 -11.84 0.17 8.96
CA ASN A 134 -10.61 0.12 9.75
C ASN A 134 -9.44 -0.36 8.89
N LEU A 135 -9.64 -1.37 8.03
CA LEU A 135 -8.59 -1.89 7.16
C LEU A 135 -8.03 -0.78 6.24
N THR A 136 -8.90 -0.07 5.54
CA THR A 136 -8.47 0.97 4.59
C THR A 136 -7.86 2.17 5.28
N SER A 137 -8.39 2.55 6.45
CA SER A 137 -7.85 3.64 7.27
C SER A 137 -6.46 3.31 7.83
N THR A 138 -6.26 2.09 8.34
CA THR A 138 -4.94 1.64 8.84
C THR A 138 -3.93 1.54 7.71
N LEU A 139 -4.29 0.98 6.56
CA LEU A 139 -3.41 0.90 5.40
C LEU A 139 -3.03 2.28 4.87
N ALA A 140 -3.99 3.20 4.78
CA ALA A 140 -3.75 4.58 4.39
C ALA A 140 -2.83 5.31 5.38
N PHE A 141 -3.07 5.15 6.68
CA PHE A 141 -2.20 5.69 7.72
C PHE A 141 -0.75 5.24 7.52
N TYR A 142 -0.52 3.94 7.32
CA TYR A 142 0.83 3.44 7.10
C TYR A 142 1.42 3.87 5.75
N ALA A 143 0.61 4.02 4.70
CA ALA A 143 1.07 4.59 3.43
C ALA A 143 1.66 6.01 3.64
N TYR A 144 0.93 6.88 4.35
CA TYR A 144 1.41 8.23 4.66
C TYR A 144 2.64 8.23 5.57
N ILE A 145 2.69 7.38 6.61
CA ILE A 145 3.86 7.26 7.48
C ILE A 145 5.10 6.79 6.71
N ILE A 146 4.96 5.80 5.80
CA ILE A 146 6.06 5.35 4.95
C ILE A 146 6.58 6.51 4.10
N ILE A 147 5.66 7.24 3.45
CA ILE A 147 5.99 8.37 2.59
C ILE A 147 6.69 9.48 3.41
N GLY A 148 6.12 9.90 4.53
CA GLY A 148 6.68 10.94 5.39
C GLY A 148 8.08 10.58 5.90
N THR A 149 8.26 9.35 6.38
CA THR A 149 9.56 8.86 6.90
C THR A 149 10.62 8.83 5.79
N ASP A 150 10.23 8.42 4.59
CA ASP A 150 11.11 8.40 3.43
C ASP A 150 11.56 9.81 3.01
N PHE A 151 10.65 10.79 3.02
CA PHE A 151 10.97 12.18 2.72
C PHE A 151 11.85 12.85 3.79
N ASP A 152 11.61 12.57 5.08
CA ASP A 152 12.45 13.08 6.18
C ASP A 152 13.90 12.61 6.10
N SER A 153 14.15 11.45 5.49
CA SER A 153 15.52 10.94 5.31
C SER A 153 16.33 11.73 4.27
N PHE A 154 15.70 12.44 3.33
CA PHE A 154 16.39 13.29 2.35
C PHE A 154 16.62 14.72 2.81
N SER A 155 15.76 15.23 3.68
CA SER A 155 15.83 16.59 4.21
C SER A 155 15.16 16.67 5.55
N THR A 156 15.75 17.41 6.48
CA THR A 156 15.15 17.69 7.79
C THR A 156 13.72 18.24 7.60
N LEU A 157 12.72 17.56 8.17
CA LEU A 157 11.29 17.88 8.08
C LEU A 157 10.65 17.73 6.68
N GLY A 158 11.29 17.05 5.74
CA GLY A 158 10.76 16.79 4.39
C GLY A 158 9.42 16.04 4.37
N GLY A 159 9.11 15.30 5.42
CA GLY A 159 7.89 14.52 5.60
C GLY A 159 6.74 15.24 6.30
N THR A 160 6.92 16.47 6.79
CA THR A 160 5.92 17.17 7.64
C THR A 160 4.56 17.43 6.96
N GLU A 161 4.52 17.37 5.63
CA GLU A 161 3.31 17.54 4.83
C GLU A 161 2.42 16.27 4.79
N TYR A 162 2.91 15.13 5.28
CA TYR A 162 2.32 13.80 5.13
C TYR A 162 2.03 13.13 6.48
#